data_AF-A0A2U8E2E3-F1
#
_entry.id   AF-A0A2U8E2E3-F1
#
_cell.length_a   1.000
_cell.length_b   1.000
_cell.length_c   1.000
_cell.angle_alpha   90.00
_cell.angle_beta   90.00
_cell.angle_gamma   90.00
#
_symmetry.space_group_name_H-M   'P 1'
#
loop_
_entity.id
_entity.type
_entity.pdbx_description
1 polymer ?
#
loop_
_entity_poly.entity_id
_entity_poly.type
_entity_poly.pdbx_seq_one_letter_code
_entity_poly.pdbx_strand_id
1 'polypeptide(L)'
;MKSANLETYEKYKKLAEEGINQYQLIGALKNEGYSILEAMKVLRRIYSISLGDAKEAITKHPDWKSTVLESQGLHDDFEQAINNHPNTPNTQ
;
A
#
# COMPACT_ATOMS: atom_id res chain seq x y z
N MET A 1 1.18 14.22 -0.28
CA MET A 1 1.06 12.88 0.33
C MET A 1 1.55 12.96 1.77
N LYS A 2 0.83 12.39 2.73
CA LYS A 2 1.27 12.36 4.14
C LYS A 2 2.26 11.22 4.40
N SER A 3 3.18 11.43 5.34
CA SER A 3 4.12 10.41 5.85
C SER A 3 3.69 9.92 7.23
N ALA A 4 3.76 8.62 7.49
CA ALA A 4 3.45 8.05 8.79
C ALA A 4 4.62 8.26 9.76
N ASN A 5 4.37 9.06 10.79
CA ASN A 5 5.31 9.37 11.88
C ASN A 5 4.78 8.86 13.24
N LEU A 6 5.50 9.12 14.33
CA LEU A 6 5.10 8.67 15.67
C LEU A 6 3.67 9.10 16.03
N GLU A 7 3.32 10.37 15.79
CA GLU A 7 1.98 10.92 16.06
C GLU A 7 0.88 10.19 15.26
N THR A 8 1.17 9.83 14.01
CA THR A 8 0.27 9.04 13.17
C THR A 8 0.00 7.68 13.83
N TYR A 9 1.04 7.00 14.30
CA TYR A 9 0.88 5.68 14.93
C TYR A 9 0.09 5.78 16.23
N GLU A 10 0.40 6.76 17.10
CA GLU A 10 -0.34 6.94 18.35
C GLU A 10 -1.82 7.24 18.10
N LYS A 11 -2.13 8.09 17.11
CA LYS A 11 -3.51 8.38 16.70
C LYS A 11 -4.26 7.11 16.30
N TYR A 12 -3.73 6.34 15.35
CA TYR A 12 -4.43 5.17 14.82
C TYR A 12 -4.41 3.97 15.78
N LYS A 13 -3.39 3.87 16.63
CA LYS A 13 -3.35 2.90 17.73
C LYS A 13 -4.47 3.16 18.72
N LYS A 14 -4.65 4.42 19.16
CA LYS A 14 -5.74 4.81 20.06
C LYS A 14 -7.10 4.48 19.45
N LEU A 15 -7.30 4.79 18.17
CA LEU A 15 -8.55 4.43 17.49
C LEU A 15 -8.77 2.91 17.46
N ALA A 16 -7.72 2.11 17.22
CA ALA A 16 -7.83 0.65 17.24
C ALA A 16 -8.18 0.13 18.64
N GLU A 17 -7.64 0.73 19.69
CA GLU A 17 -8.00 0.45 21.09
C GLU A 17 -9.44 0.87 21.42
N GLU A 18 -9.96 1.93 20.79
CA GLU A 18 -11.36 2.37 20.86
C GLU A 18 -12.32 1.49 20.05
N GLY A 19 -11.80 0.47 19.35
CA GLY A 19 -12.59 -0.56 18.69
C GLY A 19 -12.77 -0.41 17.19
N ILE A 20 -12.06 0.53 16.52
CA ILE A 20 -12.05 0.51 15.05
C ILE A 20 -11.34 -0.77 14.58
N ASN A 21 -11.97 -1.47 13.65
CA ASN A 21 -11.38 -2.67 13.08
C ASN A 21 -10.38 -2.32 11.96
N GLN A 22 -9.58 -3.31 11.56
CA GLN A 22 -8.55 -3.16 10.53
C GLN A 22 -9.09 -2.58 9.22
N TYR A 23 -10.29 -2.97 8.80
CA TYR A 23 -10.92 -2.49 7.57
C TYR A 23 -11.22 -0.98 7.65
N GLN A 24 -11.83 -0.52 8.76
CA GLN A 24 -12.10 0.90 8.98
C GLN A 24 -10.81 1.73 9.03
N LEU A 25 -9.75 1.20 9.64
CA LEU A 25 -8.45 1.86 9.72
C LEU A 25 -7.82 2.05 8.33
N ILE A 26 -7.92 1.05 7.44
CA ILE A 26 -7.43 1.14 6.05
C ILE A 26 -8.15 2.24 5.27
N GLY A 27 -9.47 2.34 5.39
CA GLY A 27 -10.26 3.42 4.79
C GLY A 27 -9.88 4.79 5.35
N ALA A 28 -9.71 4.91 6.66
CA ALA A 28 -9.31 6.17 7.30
C ALA A 28 -7.94 6.67 6.80
N LEU A 29 -6.97 5.77 6.62
CA LEU A 29 -5.66 6.12 6.07
C LEU A 29 -5.75 6.65 4.63
N LYS A 30 -6.59 6.05 3.79
CA LYS A 30 -6.81 6.53 2.42
C LYS A 30 -7.43 7.92 2.40
N ASN A 31 -8.48 8.11 3.20
CA ASN A 31 -9.22 9.38 3.30
C ASN A 31 -8.33 10.52 3.80
N GLU A 32 -7.33 10.22 4.63
CA GLU A 32 -6.34 11.20 5.08
C GLU A 32 -5.19 11.46 4.09
N GLY A 33 -5.16 10.76 2.96
CA GLY A 33 -4.17 10.96 1.89
C GLY A 33 -2.81 10.32 2.16
N TYR A 34 -2.78 9.25 2.97
CA TYR A 34 -1.59 8.41 3.09
C TYR A 34 -1.38 7.59 1.82
N SER A 35 -0.12 7.28 1.51
CA SER A 35 0.22 6.37 0.41
C SER A 35 0.02 4.90 0.84
N ILE A 36 -0.01 3.99 -0.14
CA ILE A 36 -0.11 2.55 0.12
C ILE A 36 1.01 2.10 1.07
N LEU A 37 2.24 2.60 0.85
CA LEU A 37 3.40 2.24 1.65
C LEU A 37 3.27 2.72 3.10
N GLU A 38 2.80 3.95 3.30
CA GLU A 38 2.60 4.49 4.64
C GLU A 38 1.48 3.74 5.37
N ALA A 39 0.39 3.41 4.67
CA ALA A 39 -0.67 2.61 5.23
C ALA A 39 -0.20 1.19 5.62
N MET A 40 0.66 0.56 4.81
CA MET A 40 1.27 -0.73 5.14
C MET A 40 2.15 -0.63 6.40
N LYS A 41 2.94 0.44 6.55
CA LYS A 41 3.76 0.66 7.76
C LYS A 41 2.89 0.77 9.01
N VAL A 42 1.78 1.52 8.93
CA VAL A 42 0.82 1.68 10.03
C VAL A 42 0.20 0.34 10.43
N LEU A 43 -0.32 -0.42 9.47
CA LEU A 43 -0.94 -1.72 9.73
C LEU A 43 0.02 -2.71 10.39
N ARG A 44 1.25 -2.82 9.87
CA ARG A 44 2.28 -3.70 10.44
C ARG A 44 2.56 -3.35 11.90
N ARG A 45 2.64 -2.07 12.23
CA ARG A 45 2.98 -1.62 13.57
C ARG A 45 1.82 -1.81 14.56
N ILE A 46 0.59 -1.55 14.13
CA ILE A 46 -0.60 -1.65 15.01
C ILE A 46 -1.01 -3.10 15.21
N TYR A 47 -1.13 -3.87 14.13
CA TYR A 47 -1.63 -5.25 14.20
C TYR A 47 -0.53 -6.31 14.28
N SER A 48 0.75 -5.90 14.27
CA SER A 48 1.90 -6.81 14.33
C SER A 48 1.89 -7.90 13.23
N ILE A 49 1.38 -7.54 12.05
CA ILE A 49 1.28 -8.43 10.88
C ILE A 49 2.50 -8.30 9.95
N SER A 50 2.67 -9.27 9.05
CA SER A 50 3.73 -9.23 8.06
C SER A 50 3.51 -8.14 7.00
N LEU A 51 4.56 -7.81 6.24
CA LEU A 51 4.44 -6.91 5.09
C LEU A 51 3.51 -7.49 4.01
N GLY A 52 3.53 -8.82 3.83
CA GLY A 52 2.67 -9.53 2.89
C GLY A 52 1.20 -9.38 3.27
N ASP A 53 0.87 -9.65 4.53
CA ASP A 53 -0.50 -9.54 5.05
C ASP A 53 -1.00 -8.09 4.99
N ALA A 54 -0.14 -7.11 5.31
CA ALA A 54 -0.48 -5.70 5.21
C ALA A 54 -0.76 -5.28 3.77
N LYS A 55 0.05 -5.76 2.81
CA LYS A 55 -0.18 -5.54 1.38
C LYS A 55 -1.51 -6.14 0.96
N GLU A 56 -1.74 -7.41 1.30
CA GLU A 56 -2.96 -8.14 0.95
C GLU A 56 -4.23 -7.47 1.51
N ALA A 57 -4.18 -7.02 2.76
CA ALA A 57 -5.30 -6.33 3.39
C ALA A 57 -5.66 -5.02 2.67
N ILE A 58 -4.65 -4.22 2.29
CA ILE A 58 -4.86 -2.97 1.57
C ILE A 58 -5.32 -3.22 0.14
N THR A 59 -4.69 -4.15 -0.58
CA THR A 59 -5.02 -4.36 -2.00
C THR A 59 -6.42 -4.93 -2.20
N LYS A 60 -6.94 -5.66 -1.20
CA LYS A 60 -8.33 -6.14 -1.18
C LYS A 60 -9.34 -5.08 -0.75
N HIS A 61 -8.90 -3.94 -0.21
CA HIS A 61 -9.79 -2.88 0.27
C HIS A 61 -10.37 -2.08 -0.91
N PRO A 62 -11.70 -1.88 -1.00
CA PRO A 62 -12.33 -1.22 -2.15
C PRO A 62 -11.83 0.21 -2.38
N ASP A 63 -11.60 0.99 -1.32
CA ASP A 63 -11.09 2.37 -1.43
C ASP A 63 -9.67 2.46 -2.03
N TRP A 64 -8.94 1.35 -2.07
CA TRP A 64 -7.59 1.26 -2.63
C TRP A 64 -7.56 0.59 -4.00
N LYS A 65 -8.70 0.04 -4.47
CA LYS A 65 -8.79 -0.71 -5.73
C LYS A 65 -8.32 0.10 -6.94
N SER A 66 -8.69 1.39 -7.03
CA SER A 66 -8.24 2.25 -8.13
C SER A 66 -6.72 2.40 -8.15
N THR A 67 -6.11 2.70 -7.01
CA THR A 67 -4.65 2.83 -6.87
C THR A 67 -3.91 1.55 -7.22
N VAL A 68 -4.48 0.39 -6.88
CA VAL A 68 -3.91 -0.91 -7.24
C VAL A 68 -4.00 -1.16 -8.75
N LEU A 69 -5.16 -0.89 -9.36
CA LEU A 69 -5.37 -1.07 -10.81
C LEU A 69 -4.48 -0.14 -11.64
N GLU A 70 -4.33 1.13 -11.23
CA GLU A 70 -3.41 2.08 -11.86
C GLU A 70 -1.95 1.58 -11.81
N SER A 71 -1.56 1.00 -10.68
CA SER A 71 -0.22 0.44 -10.51
C SER A 71 -0.01 -0.83 -11.35
N GLN A 72 -1.05 -1.64 -11.53
CA GLN A 72 -1.00 -2.87 -12.33
C GLN A 72 -0.84 -2.54 -13.82
N GLY A 73 -1.61 -1.59 -14.35
CA GLY A 73 -1.48 -1.18 -15.75
C GLY A 73 -0.07 -0.68 -16.07
N LEU A 74 0.53 0.12 -15.19
CA LEU A 74 1.91 0.58 -15.34
C LEU A 74 2.92 -0.59 -15.28
N HIS A 75 2.66 -1.61 -14.46
CA HIS A 75 3.51 -2.79 -14.39
C HIS A 75 3.46 -3.60 -15.68
N ASP A 76 2.25 -3.89 -16.16
CA ASP A 76 2.02 -4.67 -17.37
C ASP A 76 2.61 -3.96 -18.61
N ASP A 77 2.45 -2.64 -18.71
CA ASP A 77 3.05 -1.81 -19.78
C ASP A 77 4.58 -1.86 -19.72
N PHE A 78 5.16 -1.83 -18.52
CA PHE A 78 6.61 -1.92 -18.33
C PHE A 78 7.15 -3.30 -18.68
N GLU A 79 6.46 -4.38 -18.27
CA GLU A 79 6.82 -5.74 -18.64
C GLU A 79 6.73 -5.96 -20.16
N GLN A 80 5.71 -5.42 -20.82
CA GLN A 80 5.61 -5.45 -22.28
C GLN A 80 6.74 -4.67 -22.95
N ALA A 81 7.10 -3.49 -22.44
CA ALA A 81 8.21 -2.71 -22.98
C ALA A 81 9.55 -3.44 -22.88
N ILE A 82 9.81 -4.15 -21.77
CA ILE A 82 11.01 -4.98 -21.60
C ILE A 82 10.98 -6.19 -22.55
N ASN A 83 9.85 -6.90 -22.61
CA ASN A 83 9.74 -8.14 -23.39
C ASN A 83 9.70 -7.89 -24.91
N ASN A 84 9.23 -6.72 -25.35
CA ASN A 84 9.19 -6.34 -26.76
C ASN A 84 10.44 -5.57 -27.22
N HIS A 85 11.36 -5.22 -26.32
CA HIS A 85 12.66 -4.70 -26.72
C HIS A 85 13.54 -5.87 -27.17
N PRO A 86 14.02 -5.92 -28.43
CA PRO A 86 15.01 -6.90 -28.81
C PRO A 86 16.23 -6.68 -27.91
N ASN A 87 16.60 -7.71 -27.15
CA ASN A 87 17.88 -7.79 -26.46
C ASN A 87 18.96 -7.54 -27.51
N THR A 88 19.49 -6.31 -27.61
CA THR A 88 20.76 -6.09 -28.28
C THR A 88 21.79 -6.77 -27.39
N PRO A 89 22.42 -7.88 -27.84
CA PRO A 89 23.48 -8.50 -27.07
C PRO A 89 24.55 -7.42 -26.88
N ASN A 90 24.98 -7.24 -25.64
CA ASN A 90 26.07 -6.36 -25.32
C ASN A 90 27.34 -6.93 -25.98
N THR A 91 27.69 -6.43 -27.16
CA THR A 91 28.93 -6.79 -27.85
C THR A 91 30.07 -6.21 -27.02
N GLN A 92 30.80 -7.09 -26.33
CA GLN A 92 32.12 -6.79 -25.78
C GLN A 92 33.13 -6.47 -26.88
#